data_AF-A0A834ZC65-F1
#
_entry.id   AF-A0A834ZC65-F1
#
_cell.length_a   1.000
_cell.length_b   1.000
_cell.length_c   1.000
_cell.angle_alpha   90.00
_cell.angle_beta   90.00
_cell.angle_gamma   90.00
#
_symmetry.space_group_name_H-M   'P 1'
#
loop_
_entity.id
_entity.type
_entity.pdbx_description
1 polymer ?
#
loop_
_entity_poly.entity_id
_entity_poly.type
_entity_poly.pdbx_seq_one_letter_code
_entity_poly.pdbx_strand_id
1 'polypeptide(L)'
;MKEVDSDGSASSKQNLEVLEALRGANLLVSVGIRNEDLAGLSSSQDAANSWVNTYIVPYNGNILIRWISLGNEVIPGPLSTYVASAMNNIYKALVSVGLSNIKVSTVVPGSVLGTSYPPSQGSFSSEVAKVMNFVVSFLSSTSSPIGKPNVTIIVSESGWPSAGNEPHTSIENGHPYNANLRKHVNSLGSQGTPRQPGLHLDTFLFAMFNENLKPAGAEQHFGLFYPNMEPVYPLP
;
A
#
# COMPACT_ATOMS: atom_id res chain seq x y z
N MET A 1 3.95 9.81 5.37
CA MET A 1 4.14 8.34 5.40
C MET A 1 5.02 7.95 4.23
N LYS A 2 5.70 6.80 4.26
CA LYS A 2 6.51 6.30 3.14
C LYS A 2 6.19 4.83 2.90
N GLU A 3 5.95 4.48 1.64
CA GLU A 3 5.92 3.07 1.21
C GLU A 3 7.31 2.66 0.70
N VAL A 4 7.73 1.46 1.08
CA VAL A 4 8.91 0.75 0.56
C VAL A 4 8.39 -0.35 -0.35
N ASP A 5 8.86 -0.37 -1.60
CA ASP A 5 8.14 -0.96 -2.74
C ASP A 5 7.75 -2.44 -2.59
N SER A 6 6.52 -2.74 -3.04
CA SER A 6 5.92 -4.07 -3.19
C SER A 6 5.80 -4.51 -4.67
N ASP A 7 5.98 -3.60 -5.62
CA ASP A 7 5.65 -3.80 -7.04
C ASP A 7 6.74 -4.51 -7.86
N GLY A 8 7.87 -4.86 -7.22
CA GLY A 8 9.01 -5.53 -7.84
C GLY A 8 9.93 -4.61 -8.64
N SER A 9 9.68 -3.30 -8.67
CA SER A 9 10.56 -2.32 -9.32
C SER A 9 11.90 -2.14 -8.58
N ALA A 10 11.90 -2.36 -7.26
CA ALA A 10 13.08 -2.33 -6.42
C ALA A 10 13.55 -3.74 -6.02
N SER A 11 14.86 -3.95 -6.08
CA SER A 11 15.52 -5.15 -5.57
C SER A 11 15.47 -5.20 -4.03
N SER A 12 15.55 -6.40 -3.46
CA SER A 12 15.67 -6.61 -2.01
C SER A 12 16.81 -5.79 -1.37
N LYS A 13 17.90 -5.56 -2.10
CA LYS A 13 19.02 -4.74 -1.64
C LYS A 13 18.63 -3.26 -1.52
N GLN A 14 17.95 -2.72 -2.53
CA GLN A 14 17.46 -1.34 -2.50
C GLN A 14 16.46 -1.13 -1.36
N ASN A 15 15.59 -2.12 -1.08
CA ASN A 15 14.67 -2.05 0.06
C ASN A 15 15.42 -1.96 1.41
N LEU A 16 16.52 -2.69 1.58
CA LEU A 16 17.35 -2.58 2.80
C LEU A 16 18.02 -1.20 2.91
N GLU A 17 18.56 -0.67 1.82
CA GLU A 17 19.17 0.66 1.81
C GLU A 17 18.16 1.75 2.17
N VAL A 18 16.92 1.64 1.67
CA VAL A 18 15.83 2.56 2.02
C VAL A 18 15.45 2.44 3.50
N LEU A 19 15.33 1.22 4.03
CA LEU A 19 15.02 1.02 5.46
C LEU A 19 16.14 1.60 6.33
N GLU A 20 17.41 1.35 6.01
CA GLU A 20 18.53 1.93 6.74
C GLU A 20 18.50 3.47 6.72
N ALA A 21 18.19 4.09 5.57
CA ALA A 21 18.04 5.53 5.45
C ALA A 21 16.87 6.12 6.25
N LEU A 22 15.84 5.33 6.56
CA LEU A 22 14.66 5.76 7.31
C LEU A 22 14.83 5.69 8.83
N ARG A 23 15.95 5.16 9.35
CA ARG A 23 16.21 5.10 10.80
C ARG A 23 16.16 6.51 11.40
N GLY A 24 15.33 6.69 12.42
CA GLY A 24 15.19 7.97 13.13
C GLY A 24 14.42 9.06 12.38
N ALA A 25 13.94 8.80 11.16
CA ALA A 25 13.20 9.78 10.36
C ALA A 25 11.82 10.16 10.93
N ASN A 26 11.33 9.41 11.93
CA ASN A 26 10.01 9.58 12.55
C ASN A 26 8.85 9.58 11.54
N LEU A 27 8.99 8.80 10.46
CA LEU A 27 7.96 8.57 9.45
C LEU A 27 7.27 7.23 9.71
N LEU A 28 5.93 7.20 9.55
CA LEU A 28 5.20 5.94 9.45
C LEU A 28 5.52 5.27 8.11
N VAL A 29 5.85 3.98 8.16
CA VAL A 29 6.31 3.21 7.01
C VAL A 29 5.38 2.03 6.72
N SER A 30 5.03 1.86 5.45
CA SER A 30 4.48 0.63 4.88
C SER A 30 5.60 -0.13 4.17
N VAL A 31 5.75 -1.42 4.42
CA VAL A 31 6.76 -2.26 3.77
C VAL A 31 6.09 -3.28 2.87
N GLY A 32 6.41 -3.21 1.58
CA GLY A 32 5.94 -4.13 0.56
C GLY A 32 6.68 -5.47 0.54
N ILE A 33 5.93 -6.54 0.39
CA ILE A 33 6.44 -7.84 -0.05
C ILE A 33 6.23 -7.93 -1.55
N ARG A 34 7.32 -8.22 -2.27
CA ARG A 34 7.31 -8.32 -3.73
C ARG A 34 6.42 -9.47 -4.21
N ASN A 35 5.83 -9.29 -5.37
CA ASN A 35 4.93 -10.27 -5.99
C ASN A 35 5.59 -11.65 -6.17
N GLU A 36 6.86 -11.69 -6.56
CA GLU A 36 7.64 -12.91 -6.77
C GLU A 36 7.93 -13.70 -5.49
N ASP A 37 7.94 -13.04 -4.33
CA ASP A 37 8.25 -13.69 -3.04
C ASP A 37 7.01 -14.40 -2.45
N LEU A 38 5.80 -14.09 -2.94
CA LEU A 38 4.53 -14.61 -2.41
C LEU A 38 4.46 -16.14 -2.40
N ALA A 39 4.90 -16.79 -3.48
CA ALA A 39 4.83 -18.25 -3.59
C ALA A 39 5.70 -18.93 -2.51
N GLY A 40 6.93 -18.46 -2.31
CA GLY A 40 7.84 -18.96 -1.28
C GLY A 40 7.32 -18.72 0.12
N LEU A 41 6.81 -17.51 0.38
CA LEU A 41 6.25 -17.14 1.69
C LEU A 41 4.95 -17.85 2.01
N SER A 42 4.15 -18.20 1.00
CA SER A 42 2.90 -18.94 1.17
C SER A 42 3.13 -20.41 1.52
N SER A 43 4.24 -20.99 1.08
CA SER A 43 4.54 -22.43 1.20
C SER A 43 5.47 -22.76 2.36
N SER A 44 6.15 -21.77 2.96
CA SER A 44 7.12 -22.00 4.04
C SER A 44 6.99 -20.96 5.16
N GLN A 45 6.65 -21.44 6.37
CA GLN A 45 6.68 -20.61 7.58
C GLN A 45 8.10 -20.15 7.91
N ASP A 46 9.13 -20.96 7.63
CA ASP A 46 10.52 -20.59 7.86
C ASP A 46 10.99 -19.48 6.92
N ALA A 47 10.48 -19.46 5.67
CA ALA A 47 10.71 -18.35 4.76
C ALA A 47 10.09 -17.05 5.29
N ALA A 48 8.86 -17.11 5.81
CA ALA A 48 8.21 -15.96 6.44
C ALA A 48 8.95 -15.48 7.70
N ASN A 49 9.41 -16.40 8.56
CA ASN A 49 10.24 -16.09 9.72
C ASN A 49 11.54 -15.39 9.30
N SER A 50 12.20 -15.91 8.27
CA SER A 50 13.45 -15.35 7.74
C SER A 50 13.23 -13.96 7.16
N TRP A 51 12.15 -13.75 6.42
CA TRP A 51 11.78 -12.45 5.87
C TRP A 51 11.56 -11.43 6.99
N VAL A 52 10.76 -11.74 8.02
CA VAL A 52 10.52 -10.84 9.16
C VAL A 52 11.81 -10.53 9.92
N ASN A 53 12.67 -11.53 10.16
CA ASN A 53 13.96 -11.32 10.83
C ASN A 53 14.95 -10.49 10.02
N THR A 54 14.79 -10.45 8.70
CA THR A 54 15.67 -9.69 7.80
C THR A 54 15.19 -8.25 7.63
N TYR A 55 13.90 -8.04 7.35
CA TYR A 55 13.38 -6.74 6.91
C TYR A 55 12.64 -5.96 8.00
N ILE A 56 12.25 -6.60 9.11
CA ILE A 56 11.42 -5.96 10.13
C ILE A 56 12.14 -5.87 11.48
N VAL A 57 12.61 -7.00 12.01
CA VAL A 57 13.23 -7.06 13.35
C VAL A 57 14.40 -6.08 13.53
N PRO A 58 15.34 -5.93 12.58
CA PRO A 58 16.50 -5.04 12.76
C PRO A 58 16.15 -3.54 12.85
N TYR A 59 14.93 -3.18 12.48
CA TYR A 59 14.45 -1.80 12.41
C TYR A 59 13.41 -1.47 13.48
N ASN A 60 12.99 -2.47 14.26
CA ASN A 60 12.05 -2.28 15.35
C ASN A 60 12.62 -1.28 16.38
N GLY A 61 11.84 -0.23 16.69
CA GLY A 61 12.25 0.84 17.62
C GLY A 61 13.03 1.99 16.97
N ASN A 62 13.54 1.85 15.74
CA ASN A 62 14.21 2.92 15.00
C ASN A 62 13.39 3.43 13.82
N ILE A 63 12.48 2.61 13.29
CA ILE A 63 11.54 2.96 12.22
C ILE A 63 10.13 2.66 12.70
N LEU A 64 9.17 3.53 12.36
CA LEU A 64 7.76 3.33 12.70
C LEU A 64 7.06 2.51 11.62
N ILE A 65 7.42 1.23 11.48
CA ILE A 65 6.75 0.31 10.57
C ILE A 65 5.34 0.03 11.10
N ARG A 66 4.32 0.31 10.27
CA ARG A 66 2.91 0.17 10.63
C ARG A 66 2.19 -0.90 9.83
N TRP A 67 2.54 -1.02 8.56
CA TRP A 67 1.89 -1.93 7.63
C TRP A 67 2.91 -2.76 6.88
N ILE A 68 2.55 -4.00 6.59
CA ILE A 68 3.22 -4.87 5.64
C ILE A 68 2.18 -5.27 4.59
N SER A 69 2.41 -4.91 3.33
CA SER A 69 1.54 -5.23 2.19
C SER A 69 2.04 -6.47 1.46
N LEU A 70 1.17 -7.45 1.26
CA LEU A 70 1.49 -8.69 0.57
C LEU A 70 1.12 -8.60 -0.90
N GLY A 71 2.13 -8.30 -1.70
CA GLY A 71 1.99 -8.06 -3.13
C GLY A 71 1.33 -6.72 -3.44
N ASN A 72 1.62 -6.25 -4.64
CA ASN A 72 0.96 -5.12 -5.28
C ASN A 72 0.04 -5.63 -6.39
N GLU A 73 -1.26 -5.32 -6.26
CA GLU A 73 -2.29 -5.59 -7.26
C GLU A 73 -2.33 -7.02 -7.83
N VAL A 74 -1.97 -8.02 -7.02
CA VAL A 74 -1.98 -9.44 -7.42
C VAL A 74 -3.37 -10.08 -7.48
N ILE A 75 -4.41 -9.31 -7.12
CA ILE A 75 -5.82 -9.70 -7.15
C ILE A 75 -6.55 -8.71 -8.06
N PRO A 76 -7.24 -9.16 -9.12
CA PRO A 76 -7.27 -10.54 -9.64
C PRO A 76 -5.91 -10.96 -10.23
N GLY A 77 -5.70 -12.27 -10.39
CA GLY A 77 -4.49 -12.79 -11.03
C GLY A 77 -4.03 -14.15 -10.50
N PRO A 78 -3.06 -14.78 -11.17
CA PRO A 78 -2.58 -16.12 -10.79
C PRO A 78 -1.91 -16.15 -9.42
N LEU A 79 -1.30 -15.04 -8.99
CA LEU A 79 -0.64 -14.95 -7.68
C LEU A 79 -1.62 -14.79 -6.51
N SER A 80 -2.90 -14.48 -6.77
CA SER A 80 -3.94 -14.32 -5.74
C SER A 80 -4.09 -15.53 -4.82
N THR A 81 -3.81 -16.74 -5.33
CA THR A 81 -3.88 -18.00 -4.58
C THR A 81 -2.89 -18.06 -3.41
N TYR A 82 -1.78 -17.31 -3.50
CA TYR A 82 -0.72 -17.31 -2.48
C TYR A 82 -0.98 -16.32 -1.35
N VAL A 83 -1.79 -15.28 -1.59
CA VAL A 83 -2.00 -14.15 -0.67
C VAL A 83 -2.47 -14.64 0.70
N ALA A 84 -3.47 -15.52 0.74
CA ALA A 84 -4.07 -15.97 1.99
C ALA A 84 -3.07 -16.68 2.92
N SER A 85 -2.29 -17.62 2.37
CA SER A 85 -1.29 -18.37 3.14
C SER A 85 -0.10 -17.49 3.50
N ALA A 86 0.36 -16.62 2.59
CA ALA A 86 1.43 -15.68 2.88
C ALA A 86 1.05 -14.71 4.01
N MET A 87 -0.18 -14.19 4.03
CA MET A 87 -0.69 -13.29 5.10
C MET A 87 -0.63 -13.99 6.45
N ASN A 88 -1.11 -15.23 6.52
CA ASN A 88 -1.06 -16.02 7.74
C ASN A 88 0.38 -16.27 8.22
N ASN A 89 1.28 -16.64 7.30
CA ASN A 89 2.66 -16.98 7.67
C ASN A 89 3.43 -15.75 8.15
N ILE A 90 3.30 -14.60 7.47
CA ILE A 90 3.91 -13.34 7.90
C ILE A 90 3.34 -12.88 9.24
N TYR A 91 2.03 -12.95 9.43
CA TYR A 91 1.42 -12.59 10.71
C TYR A 91 1.89 -13.48 11.87
N LYS A 92 1.97 -14.79 11.67
CA LYS A 92 2.53 -15.72 12.66
C LYS A 92 3.99 -15.39 12.98
N ALA A 93 4.78 -15.06 11.97
CA ALA A 93 6.18 -14.65 12.14
C ALA A 93 6.30 -13.34 12.96
N LEU A 94 5.42 -12.37 12.75
CA LEU A 94 5.38 -11.14 13.56
C LEU A 94 4.97 -11.42 15.00
N VAL A 95 3.95 -12.26 15.21
CA VAL A 95 3.47 -12.65 16.55
C VAL A 95 4.58 -13.36 17.34
N SER A 96 5.34 -14.26 16.71
CA SER A 96 6.40 -15.03 17.39
C SER A 96 7.56 -14.17 17.90
N VAL A 97 7.78 -12.99 17.30
CA VAL A 97 8.80 -12.02 17.72
C VAL A 97 8.22 -10.82 18.48
N GLY A 98 6.94 -10.87 18.87
CA GLY A 98 6.31 -9.82 19.68
C GLY A 98 5.93 -8.54 18.92
N LEU A 99 5.81 -8.60 17.59
CA LEU A 99 5.52 -7.46 16.70
C LEU A 99 4.10 -7.51 16.10
N SER A 100 3.14 -8.10 16.81
CA SER A 100 1.73 -8.23 16.37
C SER A 100 0.98 -6.90 16.25
N ASN A 101 1.60 -5.79 16.67
CA ASN A 101 1.10 -4.43 16.45
C ASN A 101 1.28 -3.96 15.00
N ILE A 102 2.19 -4.57 14.22
CA ILE A 102 2.37 -4.30 12.78
C ILE A 102 1.25 -5.00 12.02
N LYS A 103 0.53 -4.26 11.17
CA LYS A 103 -0.65 -4.75 10.45
C LYS A 103 -0.25 -5.40 9.13
N VAL A 104 -0.79 -6.59 8.86
CA VAL A 104 -0.58 -7.34 7.61
C VAL A 104 -1.80 -7.14 6.71
N SER A 105 -1.58 -6.68 5.48
CA SER A 105 -2.62 -6.45 4.48
C SER A 105 -2.15 -6.85 3.08
N THR A 106 -2.91 -6.55 2.03
CA THR A 106 -2.54 -6.67 0.61
C THR A 106 -3.05 -5.43 -0.13
N VAL A 107 -2.38 -5.03 -1.21
CA VAL A 107 -2.82 -3.92 -2.07
C VAL A 107 -3.66 -4.48 -3.21
N VAL A 108 -4.81 -3.86 -3.44
CA VAL A 108 -5.75 -4.27 -4.49
C VAL A 108 -6.14 -3.07 -5.36
N PRO A 109 -6.25 -3.25 -6.69
CA PRO A 109 -6.75 -2.23 -7.60
C PRO A 109 -8.25 -2.04 -7.42
N GLY A 110 -8.79 -0.95 -7.96
CA GLY A 110 -10.25 -0.74 -8.03
C GLY A 110 -11.00 -1.81 -8.83
N SER A 111 -10.32 -2.56 -9.71
CA SER A 111 -10.90 -3.61 -10.56
C SER A 111 -11.35 -4.85 -9.79
N VAL A 112 -11.05 -4.96 -8.49
CA VAL A 112 -11.63 -6.02 -7.64
C VAL A 112 -13.14 -5.81 -7.40
N LEU A 113 -13.66 -4.62 -7.62
CA LEU A 113 -15.09 -4.32 -7.52
C LEU A 113 -15.83 -4.76 -8.78
N GLY A 114 -16.93 -5.49 -8.59
CA GLY A 114 -17.88 -5.78 -9.66
C GLY A 114 -18.89 -4.64 -9.80
N THR A 115 -19.68 -4.40 -8.76
CA THR A 115 -20.55 -3.21 -8.67
C THR A 115 -19.83 -2.13 -7.87
N SER A 116 -19.80 -0.90 -8.39
CA SER A 116 -19.19 0.26 -7.71
C SER A 116 -20.08 1.50 -7.68
N TYR A 117 -21.15 1.54 -8.49
CA TYR A 117 -22.11 2.64 -8.52
C TYR A 117 -23.57 2.16 -8.35
N PRO A 118 -24.36 2.79 -7.46
CA PRO A 118 -23.91 3.78 -6.47
C PRO A 118 -22.98 3.14 -5.42
N PRO A 119 -22.13 3.92 -4.72
CA PRO A 119 -21.18 3.36 -3.74
C PRO A 119 -21.82 2.50 -2.64
N SER A 120 -23.09 2.73 -2.30
CA SER A 120 -23.84 1.92 -1.33
C SER A 120 -24.11 0.49 -1.80
N GLN A 121 -24.03 0.22 -3.10
CA GLN A 121 -24.16 -1.10 -3.72
C GLN A 121 -22.80 -1.74 -4.06
N GLY A 122 -21.70 -1.14 -3.59
CA GLY A 122 -20.34 -1.64 -3.81
C GLY A 122 -20.20 -3.12 -3.43
N SER A 123 -19.69 -3.94 -4.33
CA SER A 123 -19.46 -5.37 -4.09
C SER A 123 -18.23 -5.88 -4.86
N PHE A 124 -17.53 -6.86 -4.29
CA PHE A 124 -16.46 -7.55 -5.01
C PHE A 124 -17.02 -8.30 -6.22
N SER A 125 -16.24 -8.38 -7.30
CA SER A 125 -16.58 -9.24 -8.43
C SER A 125 -16.65 -10.71 -7.99
N SER A 126 -17.45 -11.52 -8.68
CA SER A 126 -17.59 -12.94 -8.36
C SER A 126 -16.26 -13.71 -8.48
N GLU A 127 -15.36 -13.27 -9.36
CA GLU A 127 -14.02 -13.82 -9.57
C GLU A 127 -13.16 -13.73 -8.30
N VAL A 128 -13.15 -12.56 -7.66
CA VAL A 128 -12.26 -12.28 -6.52
C VAL A 128 -12.95 -12.43 -5.16
N ALA A 129 -14.27 -12.60 -5.12
CA ALA A 129 -15.05 -12.66 -3.89
C ALA A 129 -14.50 -13.68 -2.88
N LYS A 130 -14.07 -14.86 -3.34
CA LYS A 130 -13.52 -15.89 -2.44
C LYS A 130 -12.24 -15.43 -1.73
N VAL A 131 -11.28 -14.87 -2.46
CA VAL A 131 -10.02 -14.40 -1.87
C VAL A 131 -10.24 -13.12 -1.06
N MET A 132 -11.07 -12.20 -1.51
CA MET A 132 -11.38 -10.97 -0.77
C MET A 132 -12.14 -11.23 0.53
N ASN A 133 -13.06 -12.20 0.56
CA ASN A 133 -13.73 -12.61 1.80
C ASN A 133 -12.74 -13.18 2.82
N PHE A 134 -11.73 -13.94 2.35
CA PHE A 134 -10.64 -14.36 3.23
C PHE A 134 -9.86 -13.16 3.77
N VAL A 135 -9.43 -12.24 2.89
CA VAL A 135 -8.66 -11.04 3.29
C VAL A 135 -9.43 -10.23 4.32
N VAL A 136 -10.72 -9.94 4.10
CA VAL A 136 -11.56 -9.20 5.05
C VAL A 136 -11.71 -9.95 6.38
N SER A 137 -11.90 -11.27 6.34
CA SER A 137 -12.01 -12.09 7.56
C SER A 137 -10.72 -12.10 8.37
N PHE A 138 -9.57 -12.21 7.69
CA PHE A 138 -8.24 -12.13 8.29
C PHE A 138 -7.98 -10.75 8.90
N LEU A 139 -8.27 -9.68 8.16
CA LEU A 139 -8.11 -8.31 8.66
C LEU A 139 -9.01 -8.08 9.88
N SER A 140 -10.26 -8.57 9.85
CA SER A 140 -11.18 -8.46 10.98
C SER A 140 -10.70 -9.20 12.22
N SER A 141 -9.99 -10.34 12.07
CA SER A 141 -9.49 -11.12 13.22
C SER A 141 -8.16 -10.61 13.78
N THR A 142 -7.41 -9.82 13.01
CA THR A 142 -6.07 -9.32 13.39
C THR A 142 -6.03 -7.82 13.69
N SER A 143 -7.07 -7.05 13.33
CA SER A 143 -7.03 -5.58 13.39
C SER A 143 -7.37 -4.94 14.74
N SER A 144 -7.84 -5.68 15.77
CA SER A 144 -7.99 -5.14 17.15
C SER A 144 -8.36 -6.21 18.19
N PRO A 145 -8.23 -5.91 19.50
CA PRO A 145 -8.77 -6.74 20.58
C PRO A 145 -10.26 -6.99 20.39
N ILE A 146 -10.74 -8.14 20.89
CA ILE A 146 -12.15 -8.59 20.86
C ILE A 146 -13.09 -7.42 21.17
N GLY A 147 -13.99 -7.08 20.24
CA GLY A 147 -15.11 -6.15 20.49
C GLY A 147 -15.23 -4.91 19.60
N LYS A 148 -14.37 -4.69 18.61
CA LYS A 148 -14.57 -3.64 17.59
C LYS A 148 -14.38 -4.19 16.18
N PRO A 149 -15.46 -4.47 15.42
CA PRO A 149 -15.32 -4.74 14.00
C PRO A 149 -15.09 -3.39 13.32
N ASN A 150 -13.93 -3.19 12.68
CA ASN A 150 -13.81 -2.32 11.53
C ASN A 150 -12.48 -2.58 10.84
N VAL A 151 -12.55 -3.27 9.70
CA VAL A 151 -11.48 -3.21 8.70
C VAL A 151 -11.44 -1.77 8.20
N THR A 152 -10.27 -1.12 8.31
CA THR A 152 -10.04 0.23 7.81
C THR A 152 -9.39 0.15 6.44
N ILE A 153 -9.80 1.03 5.53
CA ILE A 153 -9.19 1.17 4.21
C ILE A 153 -8.06 2.20 4.30
N ILE A 154 -6.94 1.89 3.69
CA ILE A 154 -5.82 2.81 3.44
C ILE A 154 -5.74 2.99 1.93
N VAL A 155 -5.58 4.24 1.48
CA VAL A 155 -5.31 4.52 0.08
C VAL A 155 -3.79 4.45 -0.10
N SER A 156 -3.27 3.28 -0.50
CA SER A 156 -1.83 3.05 -0.69
C SER A 156 -1.27 3.78 -1.91
N GLU A 157 -2.10 4.09 -2.90
CA GLU A 157 -1.66 4.84 -4.08
C GLU A 157 -2.80 5.70 -4.61
N SER A 158 -2.52 6.99 -4.81
CA SER A 158 -3.39 7.91 -5.53
C SER A 158 -2.57 9.08 -6.06
N GLY A 159 -2.74 9.40 -7.33
CA GLY A 159 -1.95 10.42 -8.01
C GLY A 159 -2.50 10.72 -9.39
N TRP A 160 -1.92 11.74 -10.03
CA TRP A 160 -2.28 12.11 -11.40
C TRP A 160 -1.03 12.49 -12.20
N PRO A 161 -0.83 11.92 -13.39
CA PRO A 161 0.38 12.11 -14.17
C PRO A 161 0.41 13.50 -14.84
N SER A 162 1.60 14.08 -14.91
CA SER A 162 1.85 15.42 -15.43
C SER A 162 2.04 15.50 -16.95
N ALA A 163 2.22 14.37 -17.64
CA ALA A 163 2.43 14.26 -19.08
C ALA A 163 2.24 12.81 -19.56
N GLY A 164 2.33 12.56 -20.87
CA GLY A 164 2.49 11.23 -21.46
C GLY A 164 1.20 10.55 -21.93
N ASN A 165 0.06 11.23 -21.83
CA ASN A 165 -1.23 10.84 -22.43
C ASN A 165 -2.14 12.07 -22.62
N GLU A 166 -1.69 13.02 -23.43
CA GLU A 166 -2.40 14.26 -23.76
C GLU A 166 -3.71 13.95 -24.53
N PRO A 167 -4.80 14.70 -24.28
CA PRO A 167 -4.91 15.86 -23.40
C PRO A 167 -5.30 15.52 -21.95
N HIS A 168 -5.32 14.24 -21.57
CA HIS A 168 -5.79 13.80 -20.25
C HIS A 168 -4.76 14.04 -19.13
N THR A 169 -3.49 14.14 -19.50
CA THR A 169 -2.36 14.37 -18.59
C THR A 169 -1.72 15.71 -18.89
N SER A 170 -1.57 16.53 -17.86
CA SER A 170 -0.86 17.80 -17.94
C SER A 170 -0.51 18.27 -16.52
N ILE A 171 0.37 19.26 -16.39
CA ILE A 171 0.62 19.92 -15.10
C ILE A 171 -0.66 20.59 -14.59
N GLU A 172 -1.46 21.18 -15.49
CA GLU A 172 -2.73 21.84 -15.18
C GLU A 172 -3.79 20.88 -14.63
N ASN A 173 -3.71 19.59 -14.94
CA ASN A 173 -4.58 18.56 -14.36
C ASN A 173 -3.95 17.92 -13.11
N GLY A 174 -2.65 17.57 -13.18
CA GLY A 174 -1.95 16.83 -12.13
C GLY A 174 -1.80 17.62 -10.84
N HIS A 175 -1.42 18.90 -10.95
CA HIS A 175 -1.26 19.78 -9.80
C HIS A 175 -2.55 19.93 -8.98
N PRO A 176 -3.70 20.35 -9.54
CA PRO A 176 -4.91 20.50 -8.74
C PRO A 176 -5.43 19.17 -8.20
N TYR A 177 -5.24 18.03 -8.88
CA TYR A 177 -5.60 16.73 -8.32
C TYR A 177 -4.84 16.45 -7.02
N ASN A 178 -3.51 16.49 -7.05
CA ASN A 178 -2.67 16.17 -5.90
C ASN A 178 -2.84 17.20 -4.76
N ALA A 179 -2.95 18.49 -5.10
CA ALA A 179 -3.19 19.55 -4.12
C ALA A 179 -4.57 19.40 -3.44
N ASN A 180 -5.62 19.11 -4.21
CA ASN A 180 -6.97 18.93 -3.66
C ASN A 180 -7.11 17.63 -2.89
N LEU A 181 -6.48 16.54 -3.32
CA LEU A 181 -6.45 15.28 -2.59
C LEU A 181 -5.84 15.48 -1.21
N ARG A 182 -4.65 16.10 -1.15
CA ARG A 182 -4.00 16.39 0.13
C ARG A 182 -4.83 17.32 1.00
N LYS A 183 -5.39 18.40 0.42
CA LYS A 183 -6.30 19.30 1.13
C LYS A 183 -7.53 18.56 1.65
N HIS A 184 -8.10 17.66 0.84
CA HIS A 184 -9.26 16.86 1.19
C HIS A 184 -8.91 15.97 2.39
N VAL A 185 -7.90 15.11 2.29
CA VAL A 185 -7.47 14.21 3.36
C VAL A 185 -7.11 14.96 4.65
N ASN A 186 -6.45 16.12 4.56
CA ASN A 186 -6.17 16.95 5.74
C ASN A 186 -7.43 17.60 6.33
N SER A 187 -8.36 18.05 5.48
CA SER A 187 -9.66 18.59 5.93
C SER A 187 -10.60 17.51 6.46
N LEU A 188 -10.39 16.26 6.04
CA LEU A 188 -11.21 15.12 6.45
C LEU A 188 -11.08 14.83 7.94
N GLY A 189 -10.07 15.35 8.66
CA GLY A 189 -9.99 15.36 10.13
C GLY A 189 -10.78 14.24 10.83
N SER A 190 -11.82 14.62 11.58
CA SER A 190 -12.83 13.72 12.14
C SER A 190 -14.12 13.63 11.30
N GLN A 191 -14.11 14.05 10.05
CA GLN A 191 -15.24 13.92 9.12
C GLN A 191 -15.24 12.57 8.42
N GLY A 192 -14.07 12.03 8.04
CA GLY A 192 -13.96 10.75 7.34
C GLY A 192 -14.75 10.72 6.02
N THR A 193 -15.12 9.53 5.56
CA THR A 193 -15.98 9.38 4.37
C THR A 193 -17.46 9.37 4.77
N PRO A 194 -18.42 9.63 3.85
CA PRO A 194 -19.84 9.50 4.17
C PRO A 194 -20.25 8.16 4.80
N ARG A 195 -19.56 7.05 4.44
CA ARG A 195 -19.82 5.71 5.00
C ARG A 195 -19.05 5.43 6.29
N GLN A 196 -17.89 6.03 6.47
CA GLN A 196 -17.07 5.91 7.68
C GLN A 196 -16.75 7.30 8.22
N PRO A 197 -17.76 8.00 8.78
CA PRO A 197 -17.52 9.32 9.34
C PRO A 197 -16.64 9.21 10.59
N GLY A 198 -15.81 10.21 10.86
CA GLY A 198 -14.91 10.18 12.03
C GLY A 198 -13.58 9.47 11.82
N LEU A 199 -13.43 8.68 10.75
CA LEU A 199 -12.23 7.88 10.52
C LEU A 199 -11.23 8.65 9.65
N HIS A 200 -10.00 8.81 10.13
CA HIS A 200 -8.92 9.36 9.34
C HIS A 200 -8.56 8.40 8.19
N LEU A 201 -8.36 8.95 6.99
CA LEU A 201 -8.03 8.18 5.80
C LEU A 201 -6.54 8.32 5.49
N ASP A 202 -5.74 7.38 5.99
CA ASP A 202 -4.33 7.29 5.62
C ASP A 202 -4.22 7.14 4.10
N THR A 203 -3.53 8.09 3.46
CA THR A 203 -3.38 8.19 2.00
C THR A 203 -1.92 8.45 1.62
N PHE A 204 -1.42 7.70 0.65
CA PHE A 204 -0.09 7.84 0.08
C PHE A 204 -0.20 8.43 -1.34
N LEU A 205 0.47 9.54 -1.57
CA LEU A 205 0.55 10.14 -2.90
C LEU A 205 1.50 9.34 -3.78
N PHE A 206 1.00 8.90 -4.93
CA PHE A 206 1.78 8.23 -5.95
C PHE A 206 2.24 9.25 -7.01
N ALA A 207 3.53 9.48 -7.22
CA ALA A 207 4.70 8.96 -6.51
C ALA A 207 5.71 10.08 -6.19
N MET A 208 6.78 9.77 -5.46
CA MET A 208 7.78 10.79 -5.09
C MET A 208 8.49 11.36 -6.33
N PHE A 209 8.91 10.49 -7.25
CA PHE A 209 9.70 10.88 -8.41
C PHE A 209 9.08 10.39 -9.72
N ASN A 210 9.37 11.07 -10.82
CA ASN A 210 9.13 10.54 -12.17
C ASN A 210 10.02 9.32 -12.41
N GLU A 211 9.43 8.23 -12.90
CA GLU A 211 10.09 6.93 -13.02
C GLU A 211 10.34 6.57 -14.48
N ASN A 212 11.50 6.95 -15.00
CA ASN A 212 11.82 6.81 -16.44
C ASN A 212 12.01 5.35 -16.93
N LEU A 213 12.01 4.37 -16.03
CA LEU A 213 12.05 2.95 -16.36
C LEU A 213 10.66 2.30 -16.45
N LYS A 214 9.59 3.03 -16.08
CA LYS A 214 8.21 2.58 -16.27
C LYS A 214 7.81 2.60 -17.76
N PRO A 215 6.74 1.89 -18.15
CA PRO A 215 6.25 1.88 -19.53
C PRO A 215 6.11 3.29 -20.09
N ALA A 216 6.51 3.49 -21.35
CA ALA A 216 6.48 4.81 -21.98
C ALA A 216 5.05 5.38 -21.99
N GLY A 217 4.92 6.67 -21.66
CA GLY A 217 3.64 7.36 -21.53
C GLY A 217 3.42 7.87 -20.10
N ALA A 218 2.15 7.92 -19.67
CA ALA A 218 1.76 8.52 -18.39
C ALA A 218 2.47 7.96 -17.15
N GLU A 219 2.82 6.66 -17.15
CA GLU A 219 3.49 5.97 -16.04
C GLU A 219 4.85 6.58 -15.67
N GLN A 220 5.51 7.27 -16.60
CA GLN A 220 6.80 7.93 -16.36
C GLN A 220 6.66 9.30 -15.67
N HIS A 221 5.42 9.78 -15.46
CA HIS A 221 5.14 11.19 -15.16
C HIS A 221 4.25 11.43 -13.93
N PHE A 222 4.10 10.43 -13.03
CA PHE A 222 3.35 10.54 -11.77
C PHE A 222 4.10 11.26 -10.63
N GLY A 223 5.39 11.56 -10.81
CA GLY A 223 6.24 12.15 -9.79
C GLY A 223 5.79 13.53 -9.34
N LEU A 224 5.87 13.76 -8.04
CA LEU A 224 5.81 15.10 -7.46
C LEU A 224 7.11 15.88 -7.71
N PHE A 225 8.22 15.16 -7.88
CA PHE A 225 9.54 15.69 -8.17
C PHE A 225 10.14 15.03 -9.42
N TYR A 226 10.98 15.76 -10.13
CA TYR A 226 11.90 15.18 -11.10
C TYR A 226 13.03 14.42 -10.37
N PRO A 227 13.77 13.51 -11.04
CA PRO A 227 14.88 12.78 -10.42
C PRO A 227 16.01 13.67 -9.88
N ASN A 228 16.12 14.91 -10.36
CA ASN A 228 17.06 15.92 -9.85
C ASN A 228 16.54 16.65 -8.59
N MET A 229 15.43 16.19 -7.99
CA MET A 229 14.77 16.76 -6.81
C MET A 229 14.08 18.10 -7.02
N GLU A 230 14.05 18.64 -8.24
CA GLU A 230 13.23 19.80 -8.55
C GLU A 230 11.75 19.40 -8.56
N PRO A 231 10.85 20.23 -7.99
CA PRO A 231 9.43 19.94 -8.02
C PRO A 231 8.89 20.00 -9.46
N VAL A 232 8.04 19.04 -9.82
CA VAL A 232 7.28 19.10 -11.09
C VAL A 232 6.27 20.25 -11.05
N TYR A 233 5.66 20.45 -9.88
CA TYR A 233 4.84 21.60 -9.54
C TYR A 233 4.88 21.80 -8.01
N PRO A 234 4.65 23.03 -7.51
CA PRO A 234 4.65 23.29 -6.09
C PRO A 234 3.48 22.57 -5.41
N LEU A 235 3.76 21.82 -4.35
CA LEU A 235 2.72 21.34 -3.44
C LEU A 235 2.64 22.31 -2.24
N PRO A 236 1.44 22.81 -1.85
CA PRO A 236 1.31 23.86 -0.84
C PRO A 236 1.77 23.49 0.59
#